data_AF-A0A963T6X2-F1
#
_entry.id   AF-A0A963T6X2-F1
#
_cell.length_a   1.000
_cell.length_b   1.000
_cell.length_c   1.000
_cell.angle_alpha   90.00
_cell.angle_beta   90.00
_cell.angle_gamma   90.00
#
_symmetry.space_group_name_H-M   'P 1'
#
loop_
_entity.id
_entity.type
_entity.pdbx_description
1 polymer ?
#
loop_
_entity_poly.entity_id
_entity_poly.type
_entity_poly.pdbx_seq_one_letter_code
_entity_poly.pdbx_strand_id
1 'polypeptide(L)'
;MVRGIFVGTGLAAALAGAVASGVMFGDERKNHLAPDASLAAGMEEGCIESNVQLVEGMARRCLTSAQYEALRDQPVIGGDGQAVELNLASDDSDRDAGAVRTCAEYDARVQDGWYAMTGADMRREEYFKRACVSLSLLARATPARSSNFDGGHANAADIRS
;
A
#
# COMPACT_ATOMS: atom_id res chain seq x y z
N MET A 1 -50.33 -8.64 10.82
CA MET A 1 -50.27 -9.86 10.00
C MET A 1 -49.79 -9.48 8.60
N VAL A 2 -48.75 -10.17 8.12
CA VAL A 2 -48.31 -10.37 6.72
C VAL A 2 -47.60 -9.21 5.98
N ARG A 3 -46.41 -9.57 5.48
CA ARG A 3 -45.46 -8.88 4.59
C ARG A 3 -45.99 -8.73 3.16
N GLY A 4 -45.53 -7.70 2.44
CA GLY A 4 -45.49 -7.67 0.98
C GLY A 4 -44.07 -7.43 0.49
N ILE A 5 -43.46 -8.44 -0.12
CA ILE A 5 -42.17 -8.40 -0.81
C ILE A 5 -42.45 -8.09 -2.28
N PHE A 6 -41.76 -7.12 -2.88
CA PHE A 6 -41.67 -7.01 -4.34
C PHE A 6 -40.23 -7.23 -4.80
N VAL A 7 -40.09 -8.35 -5.50
CA VAL A 7 -38.93 -8.78 -6.28
C VAL A 7 -38.96 -8.03 -7.61
N GLY A 8 -37.88 -7.32 -7.92
CA GLY A 8 -37.64 -6.72 -9.23
C GLY A 8 -36.34 -7.25 -9.81
N THR A 9 -36.45 -8.30 -10.62
CA THR A 9 -35.40 -8.87 -11.47
C THR A 9 -35.09 -7.94 -12.65
N GLY A 10 -33.87 -7.40 -12.72
CA GLY A 10 -33.30 -6.81 -13.92
C GLY A 10 -32.02 -7.56 -14.29
N LEU A 11 -32.10 -8.38 -15.34
CA LEU A 11 -31.05 -9.28 -15.79
C LEU A 11 -30.14 -8.58 -16.82
N ALA A 12 -28.83 -8.86 -16.70
CA ALA A 12 -27.82 -8.98 -17.75
C ALA A 12 -27.34 -7.74 -18.56
N ALA A 13 -26.05 -7.43 -18.41
CA ALA A 13 -25.12 -7.39 -19.55
C ALA A 13 -23.71 -7.80 -19.08
N ALA A 14 -23.24 -8.94 -19.59
CA ALA A 14 -21.92 -9.49 -19.37
C ALA A 14 -20.93 -8.92 -20.39
N LEU A 15 -19.71 -8.59 -19.97
CA LEU A 15 -18.51 -8.78 -20.79
C LEU A 15 -17.36 -9.23 -19.91
N ALA A 16 -16.90 -10.45 -20.19
CA ALA A 16 -15.78 -11.12 -19.56
C ALA A 16 -14.46 -10.55 -20.08
N GLY A 17 -13.53 -10.27 -19.16
CA GLY A 17 -12.10 -10.13 -19.43
C GLY A 17 -11.36 -11.05 -18.47
N ALA A 18 -10.97 -12.22 -18.96
CA ALA A 18 -10.27 -13.24 -18.20
C ALA A 18 -8.80 -12.83 -17.95
N VAL A 19 -8.37 -12.89 -16.70
CA VAL A 19 -7.00 -13.30 -16.36
C VAL A 19 -7.12 -14.34 -15.25
N ALA A 20 -6.87 -15.59 -15.63
CA ALA A 20 -6.90 -16.75 -14.77
C ALA A 20 -5.47 -17.09 -14.31
N SER A 21 -5.37 -17.35 -13.00
CA SER A 21 -4.50 -18.34 -12.35
C SER A 21 -2.98 -18.05 -12.27
N GLY A 22 -2.31 -18.21 -11.13
CA GLY A 22 -2.75 -18.74 -9.84
C GLY A 22 -1.58 -19.15 -8.94
N VAL A 23 -1.90 -19.66 -7.75
CA VAL A 23 -1.15 -20.76 -7.12
C VAL A 23 -2.20 -21.70 -6.53
N MET A 24 -2.28 -22.91 -7.07
CA MET A 24 -3.14 -23.99 -6.60
C MET A 24 -2.41 -24.78 -5.52
N PHE A 25 -3.00 -24.89 -4.33
CA PHE A 25 -2.90 -26.09 -3.51
C PHE A 25 -4.30 -26.40 -2.98
N GLY A 26 -4.87 -27.50 -3.43
CA GLY A 26 -6.12 -28.01 -2.93
C GLY A 26 -6.32 -29.42 -3.47
N ASP A 27 -6.26 -30.39 -2.56
CA ASP A 27 -7.07 -31.58 -2.70
C ASP A 27 -8.17 -31.55 -1.63
N GLU A 28 -9.35 -31.88 -2.13
CA GLU A 28 -10.74 -31.77 -1.67
C GLU A 28 -11.10 -31.50 -0.19
N ARG A 29 -11.86 -30.41 0.02
CA ARG A 29 -13.24 -30.53 0.54
C ARG A 29 -14.11 -29.28 0.27
N LYS A 30 -15.31 -29.56 -0.24
CA LYS A 30 -16.41 -28.65 -0.58
C LYS A 30 -16.69 -27.61 0.51
N ASN A 31 -16.63 -26.34 0.14
CA ASN A 31 -17.63 -25.33 0.50
C ASN A 31 -17.49 -24.11 -0.42
N HIS A 32 -18.56 -23.82 -1.16
CA HIS A 32 -18.73 -22.58 -1.89
C HIS A 32 -18.77 -21.41 -0.89
N LEU A 33 -17.69 -20.65 -0.80
CA LEU A 33 -17.71 -19.27 -0.35
C LEU A 33 -17.40 -18.43 -1.58
N ALA A 34 -18.38 -17.63 -2.01
CA ALA A 34 -18.14 -16.56 -2.95
C ALA A 34 -16.99 -15.69 -2.38
N PRO A 35 -16.07 -15.18 -3.22
CA PRO A 35 -15.11 -14.20 -2.74
C PRO A 35 -15.91 -13.00 -2.22
N ASP A 36 -15.94 -12.83 -0.91
CA ASP A 36 -16.61 -11.70 -0.29
C ASP A 36 -16.03 -10.43 -0.89
N ALA A 37 -16.90 -9.59 -1.46
CA ALA A 37 -16.57 -8.23 -1.89
C ALA A 37 -16.05 -7.35 -0.73
N SER A 38 -16.02 -7.86 0.50
CA SER A 38 -15.41 -7.23 1.68
C SER A 38 -13.88 -7.25 1.67
N LEU A 39 -13.24 -8.09 0.84
CA LEU A 39 -11.78 -8.18 0.77
C LEU A 39 -11.12 -6.97 0.07
N ALA A 40 -11.92 -6.11 -0.54
CA ALA A 40 -11.48 -4.85 -1.16
C ALA A 40 -11.74 -3.62 -0.28
N ALA A 41 -12.23 -3.78 0.96
CA ALA A 41 -12.33 -2.68 1.89
C ALA A 41 -10.92 -2.31 2.40
N GLY A 42 -10.33 -1.27 1.82
CA GLY A 42 -9.16 -0.61 2.39
C GLY A 42 -9.44 -0.18 3.83
N MET A 43 -8.38 0.06 4.61
CA MET A 43 -8.53 0.61 5.95
C MET A 43 -9.35 1.90 5.89
N GLU A 44 -10.48 1.93 6.58
CA GLU A 44 -11.38 3.09 6.61
C GLU A 44 -10.64 4.31 7.18
N GLU A 45 -9.82 4.08 8.21
CA GLU A 45 -8.93 5.09 8.80
C GLU A 45 -7.81 4.44 9.61
N GLY A 46 -6.59 4.99 9.56
CA GLY A 46 -5.46 4.57 10.39
C GLY A 46 -4.66 5.74 10.94
N CYS A 47 -4.21 5.62 12.19
CA CYS A 47 -3.62 6.72 12.93
C CYS A 47 -2.09 6.69 12.95
N ILE A 48 -1.48 7.83 12.63
CA ILE A 48 -0.06 8.07 12.84
C ILE A 48 0.14 8.53 14.29
N GLU A 49 0.80 7.72 15.10
CA GLU A 49 1.18 8.08 16.48
C GLU A 49 2.68 8.44 16.63
N SER A 50 3.45 8.31 15.55
CA SER A 50 4.89 8.57 15.56
C SER A 50 5.21 10.07 15.58
N ASN A 51 6.29 10.42 16.28
CA ASN A 51 6.90 11.76 16.22
C ASN A 51 7.89 11.90 15.04
N VAL A 52 8.16 10.82 14.30
CA VAL A 52 9.05 10.84 13.14
C VAL A 52 8.27 11.34 11.94
N GLN A 53 8.67 12.48 11.39
CA GLN A 53 8.12 13.02 10.16
C GLN A 53 8.83 12.41 8.95
N LEU A 54 8.08 11.71 8.08
CA LEU A 54 8.62 11.11 6.85
C LEU A 54 8.51 12.04 5.65
N VAL A 55 7.45 12.83 5.61
CA VAL A 55 7.18 13.84 4.58
C VAL A 55 6.61 15.10 5.22
N GLU A 56 6.74 16.22 4.54
CA GLU A 56 6.23 17.51 5.00
C GLU A 56 4.73 17.44 5.31
N GLY A 57 4.31 18.12 6.38
CA GLY A 57 2.91 18.15 6.79
C GLY A 57 2.39 16.83 7.39
N MET A 58 3.21 15.78 7.48
CA MET A 58 2.84 14.58 8.24
C MET A 58 2.91 14.89 9.73
N ALA A 59 1.78 14.73 10.42
CA ALA A 59 1.62 14.97 11.84
C ALA A 59 0.78 13.86 12.47
N ARG A 60 0.75 13.80 13.80
CA ARG A 60 -0.10 12.85 14.54
C ARG A 60 -1.57 13.13 14.23
N ARG A 61 -2.17 12.23 13.46
CA ARG A 61 -3.58 12.26 13.07
C ARG A 61 -3.98 10.93 12.45
N CYS A 62 -5.29 10.70 12.40
CA CYS A 62 -5.89 9.59 11.69
C CYS A 62 -6.15 9.99 10.23
N LEU A 63 -5.85 9.07 9.32
CA LEU A 63 -5.88 9.29 7.88
C LEU A 63 -6.51 8.09 7.18
N THR A 64 -7.28 8.37 6.14
CA THR A 64 -7.77 7.39 5.18
C THR A 64 -6.64 6.92 4.25
N SER A 65 -6.81 5.78 3.59
CA SER A 65 -5.89 5.30 2.54
C SER A 65 -5.59 6.37 1.48
N ALA A 66 -6.60 7.11 1.02
CA ALA A 66 -6.43 8.16 0.01
C ALA A 66 -5.58 9.34 0.53
N GLN A 67 -5.69 9.68 1.81
CA GLN A 67 -4.87 10.71 2.43
C GLN A 67 -3.42 10.26 2.62
N TYR A 68 -3.18 8.98 2.91
CA TYR A 68 -1.83 8.41 2.89
C TYR A 68 -1.21 8.44 1.50
N GLU A 69 -1.99 8.17 0.45
CA GLU A 69 -1.51 8.27 -0.92
C GLU A 69 -1.17 9.72 -1.30
N ALA A 70 -2.02 10.69 -0.93
CA ALA A 70 -1.76 12.11 -1.15
C ALA A 70 -0.51 12.64 -0.42
N LEU A 71 -0.09 11.99 0.67
CA LEU A 71 1.17 12.33 1.35
C LEU A 71 2.41 11.99 0.50
N ARG A 72 2.30 11.14 -0.53
CA ARG A 72 3.43 10.79 -1.41
C ARG A 72 3.86 11.94 -2.31
N ASP A 73 2.98 12.90 -2.54
CA ASP A 73 3.25 14.13 -3.30
C ASP A 73 3.87 15.23 -2.41
N GLN A 74 4.06 14.97 -1.12
CA GLN A 74 4.72 15.91 -0.21
C GLN A 74 6.24 15.70 -0.21
N PRO A 75 7.04 16.76 0.04
CA PRO A 75 8.49 16.64 0.15
C PRO A 75 8.94 15.65 1.23
N VAL A 76 9.90 14.78 0.92
CA VAL A 76 10.51 13.86 1.89
C VAL A 76 11.35 14.63 2.91
N ILE A 77 11.24 14.24 4.19
CA ILE A 77 11.94 14.90 5.30
C ILE A 77 13.13 14.06 5.79
N GLY A 78 14.26 14.73 5.98
CA GLY A 78 15.53 14.16 6.43
C GLY A 78 15.63 14.01 7.94
N GLY A 79 16.77 13.50 8.41
CA GLY A 79 17.03 13.33 9.85
C GLY A 79 17.16 14.65 10.64
N ASP A 80 17.39 15.76 9.94
CA ASP A 80 17.46 17.12 10.46
C ASP A 80 16.11 17.86 10.42
N GLY A 81 15.05 17.20 9.96
CA GLY A 81 13.73 17.78 9.81
C GLY A 81 13.57 18.69 8.59
N GLN A 82 14.57 18.77 7.71
CA GLN A 82 14.49 19.56 6.48
C GLN A 82 14.06 18.70 5.28
N ALA A 83 13.50 19.34 4.25
CA ALA A 83 13.19 18.67 3.00
C ALA A 83 14.48 18.17 2.31
N VAL A 84 14.47 16.92 1.88
CA VAL A 84 15.60 16.27 1.20
C VAL A 84 15.43 16.42 -0.30
N GLU A 85 16.54 16.77 -0.96
CA GLU A 85 16.65 16.71 -2.42
C GLU A 85 17.64 15.62 -2.80
N LEU A 86 17.19 14.68 -3.63
CA LEU A 86 17.97 13.53 -4.08
C LEU A 86 18.26 13.66 -5.57
N ASN A 87 19.54 13.67 -5.94
CA ASN A 87 19.93 13.60 -7.34
C ASN A 87 19.97 12.15 -7.79
N LEU A 88 19.30 11.87 -8.90
CA LEU A 88 19.34 10.58 -9.56
C LEU A 88 19.95 10.74 -10.95
N ALA A 89 20.66 9.70 -11.38
CA ALA A 89 21.24 9.61 -12.71
C ALA A 89 20.85 8.27 -13.36
N SER A 90 20.96 8.23 -14.69
CA SER A 90 20.80 7.03 -15.51
C SER A 90 22.15 6.73 -16.17
N ASP A 91 22.39 5.47 -16.52
CA ASP A 91 23.49 5.03 -17.38
C ASP A 91 23.32 5.48 -18.84
N ASP A 92 22.10 5.87 -19.23
CA ASP A 92 21.82 6.50 -20.51
C ASP A 92 22.33 7.95 -20.53
N SER A 93 23.40 8.18 -21.30
CA SER A 93 24.06 9.48 -21.44
C SER A 93 23.20 10.55 -22.11
N ASP A 94 22.09 10.16 -22.75
CA ASP A 94 21.17 11.08 -23.42
C ASP A 94 20.08 11.62 -22.47
N ARG A 95 20.07 11.17 -21.20
CA ARG A 95 19.10 11.59 -20.18
C ARG A 95 19.74 12.50 -19.13
N ASP A 96 19.20 13.70 -18.98
CA ASP A 96 19.69 14.65 -17.97
C ASP A 96 19.37 14.21 -16.54
N ALA A 97 20.42 14.16 -15.70
CA ALA A 97 20.32 14.00 -14.25
C ALA A 97 19.34 15.00 -13.64
N GLY A 98 18.52 14.52 -12.71
CA GLY A 98 17.46 15.30 -12.11
C GLY A 98 17.36 15.09 -10.60
N ALA A 99 17.04 16.18 -9.91
CA ALA A 99 16.67 16.15 -8.51
C ALA A 99 15.21 15.70 -8.35
N VAL A 100 14.96 14.86 -7.36
CA VAL A 100 13.61 14.50 -6.87
C VAL A 100 13.45 14.91 -5.42
N ARG A 101 12.21 15.24 -5.05
CA ARG A 101 11.84 15.75 -3.73
C ARG A 101 10.67 14.97 -3.12
N THR A 102 9.83 14.36 -3.94
CA THR A 102 8.63 13.64 -3.51
C THR A 102 8.76 12.14 -3.76
N CYS A 103 7.91 11.34 -3.11
CA CYS A 103 7.86 9.90 -3.37
C CYS A 103 7.34 9.59 -4.78
N ALA A 104 6.36 10.35 -5.27
CA ALA A 104 5.86 10.17 -6.63
C ALA A 104 6.96 10.37 -7.70
N GLU A 105 7.77 11.42 -7.55
CA GLU A 105 8.91 11.68 -8.44
C GLU A 105 9.98 10.59 -8.35
N TYR A 106 10.32 10.18 -7.12
CA TYR A 106 11.31 9.15 -6.86
C TYR A 106 10.90 7.80 -7.46
N ASP A 107 9.66 7.36 -7.23
CA ASP A 107 9.18 6.07 -7.75
C ASP A 107 9.12 6.06 -9.27
N ALA A 108 8.70 7.18 -9.89
CA ALA A 108 8.72 7.32 -11.35
C ALA A 108 10.15 7.19 -11.91
N ARG A 109 11.13 7.85 -11.30
CA ARG A 109 12.53 7.77 -11.72
C ARG A 109 13.12 6.37 -11.49
N VAL A 110 12.88 5.74 -10.35
CA VAL A 110 13.40 4.39 -10.08
C VAL A 110 12.79 3.36 -11.04
N GLN A 111 11.50 3.45 -11.35
CA GLN A 111 10.86 2.59 -12.37
C GLN A 111 11.46 2.77 -13.76
N ASP A 112 11.90 3.98 -14.07
CA ASP A 112 12.61 4.34 -15.31
C ASP A 112 14.10 3.96 -15.33
N GLY A 113 14.59 3.26 -14.29
CA GLY A 113 15.97 2.77 -14.20
C GLY A 113 16.97 3.78 -13.64
N TRP A 114 16.52 4.86 -13.00
CA TRP A 114 17.43 5.85 -12.39
C TRP A 114 17.87 5.41 -10.99
N TYR A 115 19.08 5.80 -10.59
CA TYR A 115 19.66 5.44 -9.29
C TYR A 115 20.62 6.51 -8.75
N ALA A 116 20.85 6.47 -7.43
CA ALA A 116 21.84 7.32 -6.77
C ALA A 116 23.27 6.88 -7.08
N MET A 117 24.10 7.75 -7.66
CA MET A 117 25.47 7.41 -8.07
C MET A 117 26.54 7.79 -7.04
N THR A 118 26.31 8.83 -6.24
CA THR A 118 27.29 9.28 -5.24
C THR A 118 26.96 8.72 -3.86
N GLY A 119 27.97 8.53 -3.01
CA GLY A 119 27.75 8.11 -1.63
C GLY A 119 26.92 9.11 -0.81
N ALA A 120 26.90 10.39 -1.21
CA ALA A 120 26.02 11.39 -0.59
C ALA A 120 24.56 11.17 -1.00
N ASP A 121 24.30 10.93 -2.29
CA ASP A 121 22.96 10.65 -2.80
C ASP A 121 22.44 9.31 -2.28
N MET A 122 23.27 8.27 -2.20
CA MET A 122 22.87 6.98 -1.61
C MET A 122 22.40 7.13 -0.16
N ARG A 123 23.06 7.96 0.65
CA ARG A 123 22.59 8.26 2.01
C ARG A 123 21.27 9.01 2.03
N ARG A 124 21.03 9.89 1.06
CA ARG A 124 19.76 10.61 0.92
C ARG A 124 18.64 9.70 0.43
N GLU A 125 18.96 8.78 -0.47
CA GLU A 125 18.04 7.78 -1.02
C GLU A 125 17.42 6.91 0.08
N GLU A 126 18.16 6.62 1.15
CA GLU A 126 17.62 5.88 2.30
C GLU A 126 16.43 6.60 2.98
N TYR A 127 16.38 7.94 2.97
CA TYR A 127 15.21 8.68 3.46
C TYR A 127 14.00 8.46 2.55
N PHE A 128 14.20 8.46 1.23
CA PHE A 128 13.15 8.20 0.24
C PHE A 128 12.66 6.75 0.36
N LYS A 129 13.54 5.75 0.37
CA LYS A 129 13.16 4.34 0.56
C LYS A 129 12.31 4.17 1.82
N ARG A 130 12.73 4.73 2.96
CA ARG A 130 11.99 4.65 4.21
C ARG A 130 10.62 5.32 4.11
N ALA A 131 10.55 6.55 3.60
CA ALA A 131 9.32 7.32 3.50
C ALA A 131 8.31 6.67 2.53
N CYS A 132 8.74 6.40 1.30
CA CYS A 132 7.86 5.97 0.21
C CYS A 132 7.34 4.56 0.39
N VAL A 133 8.17 3.64 0.91
CA VAL A 133 7.72 2.29 1.26
C VAL A 133 6.71 2.35 2.42
N SER A 134 7.00 3.12 3.48
CA SER A 134 6.08 3.22 4.61
C SER A 134 4.73 3.80 4.22
N LEU A 135 4.72 4.88 3.42
CA LEU A 135 3.47 5.47 2.92
C LEU A 135 2.71 4.51 2.00
N SER A 136 3.40 3.78 1.13
CA SER A 136 2.78 2.75 0.29
C SER A 136 2.12 1.64 1.10
N LEU A 137 2.79 1.19 2.17
CA LEU A 137 2.26 0.16 3.06
C LEU A 137 1.04 0.65 3.83
N LEU A 138 1.08 1.89 4.33
CA LEU A 138 -0.04 2.50 5.07
C LEU A 138 -1.25 2.75 4.17
N ALA A 139 -1.03 3.24 2.94
CA ALA A 139 -2.11 3.44 1.97
C ALA A 139 -2.82 2.12 1.60
N ARG A 140 -2.08 1.01 1.57
CA ARG A 140 -2.59 -0.33 1.24
C ARG A 140 -2.95 -1.16 2.47
N ALA A 141 -2.85 -0.59 3.67
CA ALA A 141 -3.22 -1.31 4.89
C ALA A 141 -4.69 -1.69 4.84
N THR A 142 -5.01 -2.89 5.31
CA THR A 142 -6.36 -3.40 5.42
C THR A 142 -6.64 -3.81 6.86
N PRO A 143 -7.91 -3.75 7.31
CA PRO A 143 -8.28 -4.28 8.61
C PRO A 143 -7.80 -5.73 8.78
N ALA A 144 -7.36 -6.09 9.98
CA ALA A 144 -6.98 -7.47 10.28
C ALA A 144 -8.20 -8.38 10.12
N ARG A 145 -8.11 -9.39 9.24
CA ARG A 145 -9.22 -10.32 8.97
C ARG A 145 -9.51 -11.27 10.15
N SER A 146 -8.48 -11.55 10.96
CA SER A 146 -8.57 -12.26 12.23
C SER A 146 -7.24 -12.10 12.98
N SER A 147 -7.24 -11.58 14.20
CA SER A 147 -6.08 -11.60 15.10
C SER A 147 -6.25 -12.60 16.24
N ASN A 148 -7.31 -13.41 16.19
CA ASN A 148 -7.79 -14.18 17.32
C ASN A 148 -7.74 -15.65 16.95
N PHE A 149 -7.16 -16.47 17.83
CA PHE A 149 -7.41 -17.91 17.81
C PHE A 149 -8.85 -18.16 18.27
N ASP A 150 -9.49 -19.20 17.74
CA ASP A 150 -10.82 -19.60 18.22
C ASP A 150 -10.75 -19.87 19.74
N GLY A 151 -11.58 -19.17 20.52
CA GLY A 151 -11.56 -19.23 21.98
C GLY A 151 -10.45 -18.41 22.67
N GLY A 152 -9.72 -17.55 21.94
CA GLY A 152 -8.73 -16.62 22.52
C GLY A 152 -7.37 -17.23 22.86
N HIS A 153 -7.14 -18.50 22.52
CA HIS A 153 -5.89 -19.21 22.78
C HIS A 153 -5.47 -20.05 21.58
N ALA A 154 -4.18 -20.00 21.23
CA ALA A 154 -3.62 -20.87 20.19
C ALA A 154 -3.80 -22.33 20.58
N ASN A 155 -4.45 -23.12 19.73
CA ASN A 155 -4.55 -24.56 19.92
C ASN A 155 -3.34 -25.27 19.25
N ALA A 156 -3.15 -26.56 19.55
CA ALA A 156 -2.02 -27.32 19.02
C ALA A 156 -2.08 -27.59 17.50
N ALA A 157 -3.22 -27.33 16.84
CA ALA A 157 -3.35 -27.37 15.38
C ALA A 157 -2.93 -26.03 14.75
N ASP A 158 -3.15 -24.91 15.43
CA ASP A 158 -2.72 -23.58 14.97
C ASP A 158 -1.20 -23.39 14.99
N ILE A 159 -0.50 -24.13 15.87
CA ILE A 159 0.96 -24.00 16.10
C ILE A 159 1.78 -24.89 15.17
N ARG A 160 1.17 -25.90 14.53
CA ARG A 160 1.88 -26.85 13.67
C ARG A 160 1.76 -26.42 12.20
N SER A 161 2.63 -25.50 11.78
CA SER A 161 2.92 -25.19 10.37
C SER A 161 4.06 -26.07 9.85
#